data_AF-W6KAW3-F1
#
_entry.id   AF-W6KAW3-F1
#
_cell.length_a   1.000
_cell.length_b   1.000
_cell.length_c   1.000
_cell.angle_alpha   90.00
_cell.angle_beta   90.00
_cell.angle_gamma   90.00
#
_symmetry.space_group_name_H-M   'P 1'
#
loop_
_entity.id
_entity.type
_entity.pdbx_description
1 polymer ?
#
loop_
_entity_poly.entity_id
_entity_poly.type
_entity_poly.pdbx_seq_one_letter_code
_entity_poly.pdbx_strand_id
1 'polypeptide(L)'
;MAEKDLHTLIRLAQFTVDERRRALGERLNALYQLEEQSRRLEEQVVEEQEIAARLPQFALTYGAFADGVNAKRELLAKATADVEALVEQAQEHLGEAYIDLKAYEQSQKLRDARTKQEEDRREQAQLDEIGMRSHLLKVEENR
;
A
#
# COMPACT_ATOMS: atom_id res chain seq x y z
N MET A 1 3.11 -8.75 -30.06
CA MET A 1 3.58 -9.47 -28.85
C MET A 1 3.83 -8.55 -27.66
N ALA A 2 4.39 -7.34 -27.84
CA ALA A 2 4.73 -6.41 -26.74
C ALA A 2 3.56 -5.84 -25.92
N GLU A 3 2.32 -5.88 -26.44
CA GLU A 3 1.13 -5.31 -25.77
C GLU A 3 0.59 -6.20 -24.63
N LYS A 4 0.59 -7.53 -24.83
CA LYS A 4 0.20 -8.50 -23.79
C LYS A 4 1.20 -8.56 -22.63
N ASP A 5 2.44 -8.18 -22.89
CA ASP A 5 3.54 -8.24 -21.93
C ASP A 5 3.37 -7.18 -20.83
N LEU A 6 3.10 -5.93 -21.22
CA LEU A 6 2.99 -4.83 -20.27
C LEU A 6 1.73 -4.91 -19.38
N HIS A 7 0.60 -5.37 -19.92
CA HIS A 7 -0.59 -5.67 -19.11
C HIS A 7 -0.33 -6.79 -18.07
N THR A 8 0.56 -7.72 -18.37
CA THR A 8 0.96 -8.77 -17.43
C THR A 8 1.88 -8.22 -16.35
N LEU A 9 2.82 -7.35 -16.71
CA LEU A 9 3.66 -6.61 -15.75
C LEU A 9 2.83 -5.71 -14.83
N ILE A 10 1.81 -5.01 -15.34
CA ILE A 10 0.90 -4.20 -14.53
C ILE A 10 0.17 -5.07 -13.50
N ARG A 11 -0.37 -6.23 -13.90
CA ARG A 11 -1.04 -7.15 -12.98
C ARG A 11 -0.09 -7.69 -11.92
N LEU A 12 1.14 -8.02 -12.31
CA LEU A 12 2.16 -8.46 -11.37
C LEU A 12 2.50 -7.34 -10.36
N ALA A 13 2.68 -6.10 -10.82
CA ALA A 13 2.96 -4.97 -9.96
C ALA A 13 1.78 -4.65 -9.01
N GLN A 14 0.53 -4.76 -9.47
CA GLN A 14 -0.66 -4.65 -8.62
C GLN A 14 -0.66 -5.70 -7.51
N PHE A 15 -0.35 -6.95 -7.87
CA PHE A 15 -0.23 -8.03 -6.89
C PHE A 15 0.88 -7.73 -5.86
N THR A 16 2.03 -7.25 -6.30
CA THR A 16 3.11 -6.82 -5.40
C THR A 16 2.65 -5.70 -4.45
N VAL A 17 1.95 -4.68 -4.94
CA VAL A 17 1.37 -3.62 -4.08
C VAL A 17 0.44 -4.20 -3.03
N ASP A 18 -0.44 -5.14 -3.42
CA ASP A 18 -1.36 -5.78 -2.48
C ASP A 18 -0.65 -6.65 -1.44
N GLU A 19 0.41 -7.36 -1.82
CA GLU A 19 1.27 -8.08 -0.88
C GLU A 19 1.95 -7.13 0.12
N ARG A 20 2.53 -6.02 -0.35
CA ARG A 20 3.15 -5.01 0.53
C ARG A 20 2.14 -4.37 1.47
N ARG A 21 0.92 -4.10 1.00
CA ARG A 21 -0.19 -3.61 1.85
C ARG A 21 -0.56 -4.59 2.95
N ARG A 22 -0.68 -5.88 2.62
CA ARG A 22 -0.96 -6.92 3.63
C ARG A 22 0.17 -6.99 4.66
N ALA A 23 1.42 -7.01 4.20
CA ALA A 23 2.58 -7.02 5.08
C ALA A 23 2.64 -5.80 6.02
N LEU A 24 2.30 -4.61 5.53
CA LEU A 24 2.17 -3.41 6.35
C LEU A 24 1.01 -3.54 7.37
N GLY A 25 -0.15 -4.04 6.93
CA GLY A 25 -1.31 -4.26 7.79
C GLY A 25 -1.04 -5.23 8.94
N GLU A 26 -0.30 -6.32 8.68
CA GLU A 26 0.12 -7.27 9.72
C GLU A 26 0.98 -6.59 10.80
N ARG A 27 1.91 -5.72 10.41
CA ARG A 27 2.79 -4.98 11.33
C ARG A 27 2.01 -3.94 12.14
N LEU A 28 1.10 -3.20 11.50
CA LEU A 28 0.23 -2.24 12.18
C LEU A 28 -0.68 -2.95 13.19
N ASN A 29 -1.19 -4.14 12.86
CA ASN A 29 -1.94 -4.93 13.83
C ASN A 29 -1.04 -5.39 15.00
N ALA A 30 0.19 -5.82 14.74
CA ALA A 30 1.13 -6.16 15.81
C ALA A 30 1.39 -4.96 16.75
N LEU A 31 1.54 -3.75 16.21
CA LEU A 31 1.66 -2.52 16.98
C LEU A 31 0.43 -2.28 17.87
N TYR A 32 -0.77 -2.39 17.30
CA TYR A 32 -2.02 -2.28 18.05
C TYR A 32 -2.13 -3.30 19.20
N GLN A 33 -1.69 -4.55 18.98
CA GLN A 33 -1.67 -5.55 20.04
C GLN A 33 -0.68 -5.21 21.17
N LEU A 34 0.46 -4.60 20.86
CA LEU A 34 1.44 -4.15 21.86
C LEU A 34 0.89 -2.98 22.68
N GLU A 35 0.21 -2.02 22.03
CA GLU A 35 -0.47 -0.91 22.72
C GLU A 35 -1.56 -1.42 23.66
N GLU A 36 -2.38 -2.37 23.21
CA GLU A 36 -3.41 -3.02 24.04
C GLU A 36 -2.80 -3.74 25.25
N GLN A 37 -1.68 -4.46 25.05
CA GLN A 37 -0.95 -5.10 26.15
C GLN A 37 -0.39 -4.09 27.14
N SER A 38 0.14 -2.97 26.65
CA SER A 38 0.62 -1.88 27.50
C SER A 38 -0.53 -1.29 28.32
N ARG A 39 -1.68 -1.02 27.69
CA ARG A 39 -2.84 -0.47 28.41
C ARG A 39 -3.33 -1.41 29.52
N ARG A 40 -3.44 -2.71 29.23
CA ARG A 40 -3.83 -3.72 30.23
C ARG A 40 -2.83 -3.82 31.38
N LEU A 41 -1.53 -3.67 31.10
CA LEU A 41 -0.52 -3.63 32.15
C LEU A 41 -0.73 -2.43 33.07
N GLU A 42 -1.03 -1.26 32.52
CA GLU A 42 -1.31 -0.06 33.32
C GLU A 42 -2.59 -0.20 34.15
N GLU A 43 -3.65 -0.80 33.59
CA GLU A 43 -4.87 -1.13 34.34
C GLU A 43 -4.56 -2.05 35.54
N GLN A 44 -3.76 -3.11 35.34
CA GLN A 44 -3.33 -4.02 36.41
C GLN A 44 -2.52 -3.31 37.50
N VAL A 45 -1.66 -2.35 37.12
CA VAL A 45 -0.85 -1.58 38.07
C VAL A 45 -1.75 -0.76 38.99
N VAL A 46 -2.79 -0.12 38.45
CA VAL A 46 -3.74 0.67 39.24
C VAL A 46 -4.49 -0.23 40.23
N GLU A 47 -4.98 -1.39 39.78
CA GLU A 47 -5.66 -2.35 40.65
C GLU A 47 -4.76 -2.81 41.81
N GLU A 48 -3.51 -3.18 41.52
CA GLU A 48 -2.58 -3.66 42.54
C GLU A 48 -2.16 -2.55 43.52
N GLN A 49 -2.03 -1.31 43.04
CA GLN A 49 -1.79 -0.13 43.89
C GLN A 49 -2.93 0.08 44.89
N GLU A 50 -4.18 -0.01 44.45
CA GLU A 50 -5.34 0.14 45.32
C GLU A 50 -5.41 -0.96 46.40
N ILE A 51 -5.06 -2.20 46.05
CA ILE A 51 -5.02 -3.32 46.98
C ILE A 51 -3.93 -3.09 48.04
N ALA A 52 -2.71 -2.75 47.62
CA ALA A 52 -1.59 -2.48 48.51
C ALA A 52 -1.87 -1.29 49.46
N ALA A 53 -2.57 -0.26 48.97
CA ALA A 53 -2.97 0.89 49.80
C ALA A 53 -3.99 0.53 50.89
N ARG A 54 -4.88 -0.43 50.63
CA ARG A 54 -5.91 -0.87 51.60
C ARG A 54 -5.38 -1.86 52.63
N LEU A 55 -4.34 -2.63 52.31
CA LEU A 55 -3.87 -3.73 53.12
C LEU A 55 -2.35 -3.62 53.41
N PRO A 56 -1.94 -3.07 54.57
CA PRO A 56 -0.55 -2.81 54.91
C PRO A 56 0.39 -4.03 54.82
N GLN A 57 -0.14 -5.24 55.02
CA GLN A 57 0.61 -6.49 54.91
C GLN A 57 1.07 -6.82 53.48
N PHE A 58 0.52 -6.16 52.46
CA PHE A 58 0.90 -6.34 51.04
C PHE A 58 1.95 -5.34 50.55
N ALA A 59 2.43 -4.43 51.40
CA ALA A 59 3.42 -3.42 51.00
C ALA A 59 4.74 -4.04 50.50
N LEU A 60 5.20 -5.14 51.11
CA LEU A 60 6.41 -5.85 50.69
C LEU A 60 6.22 -6.63 49.38
N THR A 61 5.03 -7.18 49.13
CA THR A 61 4.73 -7.91 47.89
C THR A 61 4.55 -6.97 46.71
N TYR A 62 4.05 -5.75 46.96
CA TYR A 62 3.92 -4.71 45.93
C TYR A 62 5.25 -4.26 45.34
N GLY A 63 6.33 -4.20 46.14
CA GLY A 63 7.67 -3.85 45.64
C GLY A 63 8.17 -4.80 44.55
N ALA A 64 8.09 -6.11 44.80
CA ALA A 64 8.48 -7.12 43.81
C ALA A 64 7.60 -7.11 42.56
N PHE A 65 6.30 -6.83 42.71
CA PHE A 65 5.39 -6.63 41.59
C PHE A 65 5.80 -5.41 40.74
N ALA A 66 6.09 -4.28 41.38
CA ALA A 66 6.46 -3.04 40.70
C ALA A 66 7.75 -3.20 39.87
N ASP A 67 8.75 -3.93 40.39
CA ASP A 67 9.97 -4.25 39.65
C ASP A 67 9.68 -5.08 38.38
N GLY A 68 8.80 -6.08 38.50
CA GLY A 68 8.36 -6.90 37.37
C GLY A 68 7.59 -6.09 36.32
N VAL A 69 6.73 -5.16 36.76
CA VAL A 69 6.01 -4.23 35.87
C VAL A 69 6.99 -3.35 35.10
N ASN A 70 7.99 -2.78 35.77
CA ASN A 70 8.99 -1.94 35.11
C ASN A 70 9.76 -2.70 34.03
N ALA A 71 10.22 -3.92 34.34
CA ALA A 71 10.87 -4.78 33.35
C ALA A 71 9.93 -5.08 32.16
N LYS A 72 8.64 -5.34 32.42
CA LYS A 72 7.66 -5.60 31.36
C LYS A 72 7.37 -4.36 30.51
N ARG A 73 7.32 -3.16 31.10
CA ARG A 73 7.18 -1.89 30.37
C ARG A 73 8.36 -1.68 29.44
N GLU A 74 9.58 -1.90 29.91
CA GLU A 74 10.79 -1.78 29.07
C GLU A 74 10.75 -2.76 27.89
N LEU A 75 10.33 -4.01 28.13
CA LEU A 75 10.17 -5.01 27.08
C LEU A 75 9.12 -4.61 26.04
N LEU A 76 7.94 -4.15 26.49
CA LEU A 76 6.88 -3.70 25.60
C LEU A 76 7.31 -2.46 24.81
N ALA A 77 7.93 -1.48 25.46
CA ALA A 77 8.42 -0.27 24.78
C ALA A 77 9.46 -0.59 23.71
N LYS A 78 10.39 -1.52 24.01
CA LYS A 78 11.37 -1.99 23.03
C LYS A 78 10.69 -2.71 21.85
N ALA A 79 9.76 -3.63 22.14
CA ALA A 79 9.04 -4.35 21.10
C ALA A 79 8.21 -3.40 20.21
N THR A 80 7.60 -2.38 20.79
CA THR A 80 6.89 -1.32 20.07
C THR A 80 7.84 -0.59 19.12
N ALA A 81 8.98 -0.09 19.62
CA ALA A 81 9.97 0.61 18.80
C ALA A 81 10.52 -0.28 17.66
N ASP A 82 10.77 -1.56 17.93
CA ASP A 82 11.23 -2.51 16.91
C ASP A 82 10.16 -2.71 15.82
N VAL A 83 8.88 -2.81 16.18
CA VAL A 83 7.77 -2.95 15.21
C VAL A 83 7.52 -1.65 14.45
N GLU A 84 7.64 -0.48 15.09
CA GLU A 84 7.52 0.82 14.43
C GLU A 84 8.57 0.98 13.32
N ALA A 85 9.82 0.61 13.58
CA ALA A 85 10.86 0.61 12.56
C ALA A 85 10.53 -0.34 11.38
N LEU A 86 9.91 -1.50 11.66
CA LEU A 86 9.44 -2.40 10.61
C LEU A 86 8.24 -1.86 9.84
N VAL A 87 7.38 -1.05 10.47
CA VAL A 87 6.27 -0.34 9.82
C VAL A 87 6.82 0.69 8.85
N GLU A 88 7.80 1.50 9.28
CA GLU A 88 8.46 2.49 8.43
C GLU A 88 9.07 1.84 7.18
N GLN A 89 9.86 0.78 7.35
CA GLN A 89 10.42 0.01 6.23
C GLN A 89 9.34 -0.58 5.32
N ALA A 90 8.23 -1.06 5.88
CA ALA A 90 7.12 -1.61 5.09
C ALA A 90 6.38 -0.51 4.30
N GLN A 91 6.29 0.71 4.83
CA GLN A 91 5.74 1.87 4.13
C GLN A 91 6.63 2.30 2.97
N GLU A 92 7.95 2.31 3.16
CA GLU A 92 8.93 2.59 2.08
C GLU A 92 8.79 1.57 0.95
N HIS A 93 8.83 0.27 1.25
CA HIS A 93 8.67 -0.79 0.25
C HIS A 93 7.30 -0.73 -0.47
N LEU A 94 6.23 -0.32 0.24
CA LEU A 94 4.94 -0.10 -0.39
C LEU A 94 4.97 1.09 -1.34
N GLY A 95 5.64 2.19 -0.95
CA GLY A 95 5.87 3.36 -1.79
C GLY A 95 6.61 3.01 -3.08
N GLU A 96 7.69 2.24 -2.99
CA GLU A 96 8.45 1.75 -4.15
C GLU A 96 7.58 0.90 -5.09
N ALA A 97 6.81 -0.05 -4.55
CA ALA A 97 5.90 -0.87 -5.36
C ALA A 97 4.85 -0.02 -6.11
N TYR A 98 4.39 1.08 -5.51
CA TYR A 98 3.49 2.02 -6.18
C TYR A 98 4.16 2.79 -7.31
N ILE A 99 5.41 3.23 -7.11
CA ILE A 99 6.18 3.92 -8.14
C ILE A 99 6.32 3.01 -9.36
N ASP A 100 6.70 1.75 -9.16
CA ASP A 100 6.81 0.75 -10.22
C ASP A 100 5.49 0.53 -10.95
N LEU A 101 4.40 0.31 -10.21
CA LEU A 101 3.06 0.17 -10.79
C LEU A 101 2.71 1.38 -11.65
N LYS A 102 2.94 2.59 -11.17
CA LYS A 102 2.64 3.83 -11.92
C LYS A 102 3.51 3.97 -13.16
N ALA A 103 4.77 3.55 -13.11
CA ALA A 103 5.64 3.57 -14.27
C ALA A 103 5.13 2.63 -15.38
N TYR A 104 4.68 1.43 -15.02
CA TYR A 104 4.08 0.49 -15.97
C TYR A 104 2.75 1.02 -16.54
N GLU A 105 1.87 1.55 -15.69
CA GLU A 105 0.59 2.15 -16.12
C GLU A 105 0.82 3.32 -17.09
N GLN A 106 1.77 4.21 -16.80
CA GLN A 106 2.08 5.35 -17.66
C GLN A 106 2.66 4.89 -19.01
N SER A 107 3.53 3.88 -18.99
CA SER A 107 4.09 3.29 -20.21
C SER A 107 3.00 2.67 -21.09
N GLN A 108 2.00 2.01 -20.49
CA GLN A 108 0.88 1.44 -21.23
C GLN A 108 0.01 2.53 -21.85
N LYS A 109 -0.35 3.57 -21.08
CA LYS A 109 -1.12 4.71 -21.59
C LYS A 109 -0.45 5.39 -22.78
N LEU A 110 0.87 5.57 -22.74
CA LEU A 110 1.62 6.16 -23.86
C LEU A 110 1.60 5.27 -25.10
N ARG A 111 1.63 3.94 -24.94
CA ARG A 111 1.49 2.98 -26.05
C ARG A 111 0.09 3.05 -26.64
N ASP A 112 -0.94 3.00 -25.81
CA ASP A 112 -2.35 3.06 -26.26
C ASP A 112 -2.63 4.35 -27.03
N ALA A 113 -2.12 5.49 -26.53
CA ALA A 113 -2.25 6.78 -27.21
C ALA A 113 -1.56 6.78 -28.59
N ARG A 114 -0.40 6.13 -28.71
CA ARG A 114 0.31 6.00 -29.99
C ARG A 114 -0.47 5.12 -30.97
N THR A 115 -0.92 3.95 -30.52
CA THR A 115 -1.70 3.02 -31.36
C THR A 115 -2.97 3.71 -31.87
N LYS A 116 -3.70 4.38 -30.98
CA LYS A 116 -4.89 5.14 -31.36
C LYS A 116 -4.58 6.25 -32.37
N GLN A 117 -3.51 7.00 -32.17
CA GLN A 117 -3.11 8.04 -33.13
C GLN A 117 -2.77 7.46 -34.51
N GLU A 118 -2.14 6.28 -34.56
CA GLU A 118 -1.85 5.60 -35.83
C GLU A 118 -3.11 5.08 -36.52
N GLU A 119 -4.07 4.57 -35.76
CA GLU A 119 -5.40 4.16 -36.26
C GLU A 119 -6.18 5.35 -36.81
N ASP A 120 -6.32 6.43 -36.03
CA ASP A 120 -6.99 7.66 -36.44
C ASP A 120 -6.37 8.23 -37.74
N ARG A 121 -5.04 8.20 -37.86
CA ARG A 121 -4.33 8.63 -39.09
C ARG A 121 -4.64 7.73 -40.29
N ARG A 122 -4.73 6.41 -40.10
CA ARG A 122 -5.05 5.45 -41.16
C ARG A 122 -6.49 5.62 -41.62
N GLU A 123 -7.42 5.77 -40.68
CA GLU A 123 -8.83 6.02 -40.98
C GLU A 123 -9.01 7.33 -41.74
N GLN A 124 -8.37 8.41 -41.31
CA GLN A 124 -8.43 9.69 -42.02
C GLN A 124 -7.91 9.59 -43.46
N ALA A 125 -6.77 8.91 -43.67
CA ALA A 125 -6.21 8.72 -45.00
C ALA A 125 -7.15 7.93 -45.93
N GLN A 126 -7.85 6.92 -45.40
CA GLN A 126 -8.86 6.16 -46.15
C GLN A 126 -10.08 7.01 -46.51
N LEU A 127 -10.57 7.82 -45.57
CA LEU A 127 -11.69 8.73 -45.81
C LEU A 127 -11.35 9.79 -46.87
N ASP A 128 -10.14 10.34 -46.81
CA ASP A 128 -9.64 11.30 -47.79
C ASP A 128 -9.56 10.68 -49.19
N GLU A 129 -9.06 9.43 -49.30
CA GLU A 129 -9.01 8.70 -50.57
C GLU A 129 -10.41 8.46 -51.16
N ILE A 130 -11.37 8.04 -50.34
CA ILE A 130 -12.77 7.85 -50.75
C ILE A 130 -13.36 9.19 -51.22
N GLY A 131 -13.15 10.26 -50.46
CA GLY A 131 -13.62 11.61 -50.81
C GLY A 131 -13.08 12.09 -52.15
N MET A 132 -11.78 11.90 -52.40
CA MET A 132 -11.16 12.24 -53.69
C MET A 132 -11.75 11.44 -54.85
N ARG A 133 -11.91 10.12 -54.69
CA ARG A 133 -12.51 9.25 -55.72
C ARG A 133 -13.95 9.66 -56.02
N SER A 134 -14.77 9.89 -55.00
CA SER A 134 -16.15 10.35 -55.18
C SER A 134 -16.24 11.71 -55.88
N HIS A 135 -15.33 12.64 -55.56
CA HIS A 135 -15.28 13.93 -56.24
C HIS A 135 -14.93 13.78 -57.73
N LEU A 136 -13.93 12.95 -58.06
CA LEU A 136 -13.54 12.69 -59.45
C LEU A 136 -14.69 12.10 -60.28
N LEU A 137 -15.38 11.09 -59.76
CA LEU A 137 -16.54 10.48 -60.43
C LEU A 137 -17.62 11.53 -60.73
N LYS A 138 -17.90 12.42 -59.77
CA LYS A 138 -18.92 13.47 -59.94
C LYS A 138 -18.51 14.56 -60.94
N VAL A 139 -17.21 14.80 -61.12
CA VAL A 139 -16.70 15.71 -62.16
C VAL A 139 -16.79 15.06 -63.54
N GLU A 140 -16.54 13.76 -63.64
CA GLU A 140 -16.73 13.01 -64.89
C GLU A 140 -18.19 12.92 -65.31
N GLU A 141 -19.11 12.74 -64.36
CA GLU A 141 -20.55 12.62 -64.64
C GLU A 141 -21.21 13.95 -65.08
N ASN A 142 -20.59 15.10 -64.73
CA ASN A 142 -21.06 16.43 -65.11
C ASN A 142 -20.40 16.98 -66.39
N ARG A 143 -19.63 16.17 -67.11
CA ARG A 143 -18.93 16.52 -68.35
C ARG A 143 -19.64 15.97 -69.58
#